data_AF-A0A2A6RKL1-F1
#
_entry.id   AF-A0A2A6RKL1-F1
#
_cell.length_a   1.000
_cell.length_b   1.000
_cell.length_c   1.000
_cell.angle_alpha   90.00
_cell.angle_beta   90.00
_cell.angle_gamma   90.00
#
_symmetry.space_group_name_H-M   'P 1'
#
loop_
_entity.id
_entity.type
_entity.pdbx_description
1 polymer ?
#
loop_
_entity_poly.entity_id
_entity_poly.type
_entity_poly.pdbx_seq_one_letter_code
_entity_poly.pdbx_strand_id
1 'polypeptide(L)'
;MAGSYNREQILTALAATDPAYSYYLDLQSGEVLKVPDTEQSPEADALRNQVMEGYGDRYRYIPGGNPSPSDADVQTWMEAEGL
;
A
#
# COMPACT_ATOMS: atom_id res chain seq x y z
N MET A 1 -3.26 9.35 17.55
CA MET A 1 -2.23 10.26 17.02
C MET A 1 -1.93 9.76 15.64
N ALA A 2 -2.19 10.55 14.61
CA ALA A 2 -1.91 10.17 13.22
C ALA A 2 -0.41 9.83 13.12
N GLY A 3 -0.09 8.54 12.97
CA GLY A 3 1.26 8.13 12.64
C GLY A 3 1.61 8.79 11.32
N SER A 4 2.74 9.51 11.26
CA SER A 4 3.17 10.16 10.03
C SER A 4 3.31 9.10 8.93
N TYR A 5 2.35 9.05 8.01
CA TYR A 5 2.38 8.10 6.90
C TYR A 5 3.64 8.34 6.05
N ASN A 6 4.30 7.25 5.66
CA ASN A 6 5.51 7.32 4.85
C ASN A 6 5.13 7.65 3.39
N ARG A 7 5.07 8.95 3.10
CA ARG A 7 4.72 9.49 1.79
C ARG A 7 5.65 9.03 0.68
N GLU A 8 6.94 8.83 0.97
CA GLU A 8 7.92 8.33 0.00
C GLU A 8 7.62 6.89 -0.42
N GLN A 9 7.23 6.05 0.55
CA GLN A 9 6.78 4.68 0.27
C GLN A 9 5.45 4.65 -0.50
N ILE A 10 4.50 5.55 -0.17
CA ILE A 10 3.24 5.68 -0.92
C ILE A 10 3.52 6.10 -2.36
N LEU A 11 4.39 7.09 -2.56
CA LEU A 11 4.82 7.55 -3.89
C LEU A 11 5.44 6.40 -4.69
N THR A 12 6.31 5.61 -4.06
CA THR A 12 6.94 4.43 -4.69
C THR A 12 5.90 3.37 -5.07
N ALA A 13 4.88 3.15 -4.24
CA ALA A 13 3.81 2.22 -4.52
C ALA A 13 2.87 2.69 -5.63
N LEU A 14 2.52 3.98 -5.68
CA LEU A 14 1.79 4.58 -6.80
C LEU A 14 2.59 4.45 -8.12
N ALA A 15 3.92 4.53 -8.03
CA ALA A 15 4.83 4.36 -9.16
C ALA A 15 4.96 2.91 -9.63
N ALA A 16 4.56 1.94 -8.80
CA ALA A 16 4.73 0.54 -9.10
C ALA A 16 3.80 0.12 -10.24
N THR A 17 4.38 -0.51 -11.27
CA THR A 17 3.65 -1.03 -12.43
C THR A 17 3.68 -2.55 -12.50
N ASP A 18 4.28 -3.21 -11.51
CA ASP A 18 4.45 -4.65 -11.50
C ASP A 18 3.18 -5.34 -10.99
N PRO A 19 2.42 -6.05 -11.84
CA PRO A 19 1.19 -6.72 -11.43
C PRO A 19 1.43 -7.96 -10.56
N ALA A 20 2.67 -8.40 -10.37
CA ALA A 20 3.00 -9.49 -9.46
C ALA A 20 2.94 -9.08 -7.98
N TYR A 21 2.83 -7.78 -7.70
CA TYR A 21 2.80 -7.25 -6.34
C TYR A 21 1.68 -6.24 -6.14
N SER A 22 0.99 -6.36 -5.02
CA SER A 22 0.07 -5.35 -4.50
C SER A 22 0.72 -4.57 -3.36
N TYR A 23 0.34 -3.30 -3.23
CA TYR A 23 0.89 -2.41 -2.21
C TYR A 23 -0.23 -1.92 -1.29
N TYR A 24 0.02 -1.94 0.00
CA TYR A 24 -0.96 -1.56 1.02
C TYR A 24 -0.33 -0.69 2.09
N LEU A 25 -0.95 0.43 2.43
CA LEU A 25 -0.57 1.24 3.59
C LEU A 25 -1.10 0.61 4.88
N ASP A 26 -0.22 0.31 5.83
CA ASP A 26 -0.58 -0.04 7.19
C ASP A 26 -0.87 1.24 7.99
N LEU A 27 -2.13 1.47 8.33
CA LEU A 27 -2.57 2.63 9.08
C LEU A 27 -2.08 2.65 10.53
N GLN A 28 -1.64 1.50 11.05
CA GLN A 28 -1.11 1.39 12.40
C GLN A 28 0.36 1.82 12.47
N SER A 29 1.19 1.38 11.52
CA SER A 29 2.63 1.74 11.50
C SER A 29 2.94 2.96 10.63
N GLY A 30 2.08 3.27 9.66
CA GLY A 30 2.31 4.29 8.65
C GLY A 30 3.21 3.85 7.50
N GLU A 31 3.51 2.56 7.38
CA GLU A 31 4.40 2.00 6.37
C GLU A 31 3.63 1.32 5.23
N VAL A 32 4.24 1.22 4.05
CA VAL A 32 3.67 0.48 2.92
C VAL A 32 4.22 -0.94 2.89
N LEU A 33 3.31 -1.90 2.92
CA LEU A 33 3.57 -3.31 2.70
C LEU A 33 3.51 -3.64 1.22
N LYS A 34 4.53 -4.37 0.76
CA LYS A 34 4.57 -4.97 -0.57
C LYS A 34 4.20 -6.45 -0.45
N VAL A 35 3.09 -6.82 -1.05
CA VAL A 35 2.51 -8.17 -1.00
C VAL A 35 2.73 -8.84 -2.34
N PRO A 36 3.49 -9.95 -2.42
CA PRO A 36 3.58 -10.73 -3.63
C PRO A 36 2.29 -11.52 -3.85
N ASP A 37 1.61 -11.30 -4.97
CA ASP A 37 0.35 -11.99 -5.30
C ASP A 37 0.58 -13.31 -6.04
N THR A 38 1.72 -13.45 -6.71
CA THR A 38 2.02 -14.63 -7.53
C THR A 38 2.98 -15.61 -6.86
N GLU A 39 3.65 -15.20 -5.78
CA GLU A 39 4.59 -16.06 -5.06
C GLU A 39 3.84 -17.12 -4.25
N GLN A 40 4.23 -18.39 -4.41
CA GLN A 40 3.66 -19.53 -3.68
C GLN A 40 4.61 -19.95 -2.55
N SER A 41 4.80 -19.06 -1.58
CA SER A 41 5.53 -19.32 -0.35
C SER A 41 4.59 -19.21 0.87
N PRO A 42 4.82 -20.00 1.93
CA PRO A 42 4.05 -19.87 3.17
C PRO A 42 4.06 -18.45 3.74
N GLU A 43 5.17 -17.73 3.56
CA GLU A 43 5.36 -16.35 3.98
C GLU A 43 4.49 -15.38 3.16
N ALA A 44 4.43 -15.55 1.83
CA ALA A 44 3.57 -14.77 0.96
C ALA A 44 2.09 -15.00 1.28
N ASP A 45 1.69 -16.26 1.52
CA ASP A 45 0.33 -16.61 1.92
C ASP A 45 -0.05 -15.98 3.26
N ALA A 46 0.85 -16.04 4.25
CA ALA A 46 0.63 -15.41 5.55
C ALA A 46 0.44 -13.89 5.42
N LEU A 47 1.26 -13.23 4.59
CA LEU A 47 1.16 -11.79 4.36
C LEU A 47 -0.15 -11.42 3.62
N ARG A 48 -0.54 -12.18 2.59
CA ARG A 48 -1.82 -12.00 1.90
C ARG A 48 -2.99 -12.16 2.85
N ASN A 49 -3.01 -13.21 3.67
CA ASN A 49 -4.06 -13.44 4.64
C ASN A 49 -4.13 -12.30 5.66
N GLN A 50 -2.98 -11.88 6.21
CA GLN A 50 -2.91 -10.77 7.15
C GLN A 50 -3.50 -9.48 6.56
N VAL A 51 -3.14 -9.14 5.32
CA VAL A 51 -3.67 -7.95 4.66
C VAL A 51 -5.15 -8.07 4.41
N MET A 52 -5.63 -9.22 3.95
CA MET A 52 -7.06 -9.47 3.68
C MET A 52 -7.90 -9.42 4.96
N GLU A 53 -7.38 -9.92 6.09
CA GLU A 53 -8.06 -9.85 7.40
C GLU A 53 -8.17 -8.41 7.94
N GLY A 54 -7.15 -7.58 7.70
CA GLY A 54 -7.13 -6.18 8.11
C GLY A 54 -7.57 -5.20 7.02
N TYR A 55 -8.03 -5.68 5.87
CA TYR A 55 -8.31 -4.86 4.71
C TYR A 55 -9.46 -3.89 4.99
N GLY A 56 -9.26 -2.61 4.70
CA GLY A 56 -10.26 -1.57 4.91
C GLY A 56 -10.38 -1.04 6.34
N ASP A 57 -9.78 -1.69 7.32
CA ASP A 57 -9.69 -1.18 8.70
C ASP A 57 -8.26 -0.72 9.02
N ARG A 58 -7.30 -1.64 8.87
CA ARG A 58 -5.87 -1.40 9.09
C ARG A 58 -5.11 -1.16 7.81
N TYR A 59 -5.44 -1.87 6.73
CA TYR A 59 -4.71 -1.80 5.47
C TYR A 59 -5.51 -1.05 4.40
N ARG A 60 -4.89 -0.05 3.76
CA ARG A 60 -5.45 0.66 2.60
C ARG A 60 -4.71 0.29 1.33
N TYR A 61 -5.45 -0.06 0.28
CA TYR A 61 -4.85 -0.40 -1.01
C TYR A 61 -4.29 0.86 -1.70
N ILE A 62 -3.09 0.74 -2.28
CA ILE A 62 -2.47 1.79 -3.08
C ILE A 62 -2.56 1.38 -4.56
N PRO A 63 -3.35 2.07 -5.38
CA PRO A 63 -3.45 1.77 -6.80
C PRO A 63 -2.17 2.21 -7.52
N GLY A 64 -1.33 1.23 -7.85
CA GLY A 64 -0.16 1.44 -8.70
C GLY A 64 -0.55 1.82 -10.14
N GLY A 65 0.46 2.01 -10.99
CA GLY A 65 0.27 2.26 -12.43
C GLY A 65 0.42 3.72 -12.87
N ASN A 66 0.80 4.64 -11.98
CA ASN A 66 1.18 5.99 -12.36
C ASN A 66 2.71 6.05 -12.53
N PRO A 67 3.29 6.05 -13.74
CA PRO A 67 4.73 5.94 -13.94
C PRO A 67 5.57 7.12 -13.40
N SER A 68 4.93 8.26 -13.14
CA SER A 68 5.59 9.46 -12.60
C SER A 68 4.69 10.16 -11.58
N PRO A 69 4.37 9.51 -10.43
CA PRO A 69 3.55 10.12 -9.42
C PRO A 69 4.32 11.23 -8.71
N SER A 70 3.58 12.23 -8.28
CA SER A 70 4.07 13.38 -7.54
C SER A 70 3.50 13.41 -6.13
N ASP A 71 4.02 14.30 -5.29
CA ASP A 71 3.45 14.55 -3.96
C ASP A 71 1.96 14.95 -4.00
N ALA A 72 1.50 15.56 -5.10
CA ALA A 72 0.09 15.90 -5.27
C ALA A 72 -0.77 14.65 -5.47
N ASP A 73 -0.25 13.62 -6.14
CA ASP A 73 -0.94 12.34 -6.31
C ASP A 73 -1.02 11.58 -4.99
N VAL A 74 0.07 11.59 -4.21
CA VAL A 74 0.08 11.04 -2.84
C VAL A 74 -0.97 11.73 -1.98
N GLN A 75 -1.00 13.07 -2.01
CA GLN A 75 -1.98 13.84 -1.26
C GLN A 75 -3.42 13.51 -1.69
N THR A 76 -3.68 13.49 -3.00
CA THR A 76 -4.99 13.18 -3.56
C THR A 76 -5.47 11.80 -3.14
N TRP A 77 -4.58 10.81 -3.16
CA TRP A 77 -4.91 9.45 -2.70
C TRP A 77 -5.20 9.41 -1.20
N MET A 78 -4.37 10.06 -0.37
CA MET A 78 -4.60 10.12 1.08
C MET A 78 -5.95 10.76 1.41
N GLU A 79 -6.29 11.87 0.75
CA GLU A 79 -7.57 12.56 0.92
C GLU A 79 -8.76 11.68 0.49
N ALA A 80 -8.61 10.91 -0.60
CA ALA A 80 -9.63 9.97 -1.07
C ALA A 80 -9.87 8.82 -0.07
N GLU A 81 -8.81 8.38 0.62
CA GLU A 81 -8.88 7.34 1.67
C GLU A 81 -9.28 7.91 3.05
N GLY A 82 -9.47 9.23 3.17
CA GLY A 82 -9.85 9.90 4.42
C GLY A 82 -8.72 9.99 5.45
N LEU A 83 -7.47 10.04 4.99
CA LEU A 83 -6.23 10.08 5.78
C LEU A 83 -5.61 11.48 5.90
#